data_AF-A0A2M7XPZ4-F1
#
_entry.id   AF-A0A2M7XPZ4-F1
#
_cell.length_a   1.000
_cell.length_b   1.000
_cell.length_c   1.000
_cell.angle_alpha   90.00
_cell.angle_beta   90.00
_cell.angle_gamma   90.00
#
_symmetry.space_group_name_H-M   'P 1'
#
loop_
_entity.id
_entity.type
_entity.pdbx_description
1 polymer ?
#
loop_
_entity_poly.entity_id
_entity_poly.type
_entity_poly.pdbx_seq_one_letter_code
_entity_poly.pdbx_strand_id
1 'polypeptide(L)'
;MPNIVKIKLIDELERRFGKLKKLPKSLSLFDFPNGKVRVYIRYSKTHGSNQTFYGLRKEDLKQLEGKNSFICFIWDSQSEPLFL
;
A
#
# COMPACT_ATOMS: atom_id res chain seq x y z
N MET A 1 0.20 -2.37 -16.89
CA MET A 1 1.46 -1.68 -16.55
C MET A 1 1.53 -1.50 -15.04
N PRO A 2 2.67 -1.79 -14.40
CA PRO A 2 2.83 -1.47 -12.98
C PRO A 2 2.80 0.05 -12.80
N ASN A 3 2.05 0.53 -11.82
CA ASN A 3 1.90 1.96 -11.57
C ASN A 3 3.21 2.53 -11.00
N ILE A 4 3.73 3.57 -11.64
CA ILE A 4 5.03 4.17 -11.30
C ILE A 4 5.06 4.77 -9.88
N VAL A 5 3.93 5.30 -9.40
CA VAL A 5 3.78 5.84 -8.04
C VAL A 5 3.93 4.71 -7.01
N LYS A 6 3.28 3.57 -7.27
CA LYS A 6 3.40 2.38 -6.41
C LYS A 6 4.82 1.83 -6.38
N ILE A 7 5.49 1.75 -7.52
CA ILE A 7 6.87 1.27 -7.61
C ILE A 7 7.79 2.18 -6.78
N LYS A 8 7.73 3.51 -7.02
CA LYS A 8 8.56 4.48 -6.27
C LYS A 8 8.35 4.40 -4.76
N LEU A 9 7.09 4.24 -4.32
CA LEU A 9 6.79 4.08 -2.90
C LEU A 9 7.42 2.80 -2.33
N ILE A 10 7.26 1.67 -3.02
CA ILE A 10 7.83 0.39 -2.57
C ILE A 10 9.35 0.48 -2.52
N ASP A 11 9.99 1.01 -3.56
CA ASP A 11 11.44 1.17 -3.62
C ASP A 11 11.95 2.04 -2.47
N GLU A 12 11.24 3.14 -2.15
CA GLU A 12 11.63 4.02 -1.04
C GLU A 12 11.44 3.36 0.33
N LEU A 13 10.35 2.63 0.54
CA LEU A 13 10.13 1.86 1.77
C LEU A 13 11.20 0.77 1.93
N GLU A 14 11.53 0.05 0.85
CA GLU A 14 12.57 -0.98 0.86
C GLU A 14 13.96 -0.39 1.11
N ARG A 15 14.26 0.77 0.52
CA ARG A 15 15.52 1.49 0.74
C ARG A 15 15.71 1.91 2.19
N ARG A 16 14.65 2.37 2.86
CA ARG A 16 14.71 2.87 4.25
C ARG A 16 14.65 1.77 5.29
N PHE A 17 13.80 0.77 5.06
CA PHE A 17 13.42 -0.20 6.10
C PHE A 17 13.80 -1.64 5.77
N GLY A 18 14.33 -1.89 4.57
CA GLY A 18 14.67 -3.21 4.05
C GLY A 18 13.53 -3.85 3.26
N LYS A 19 13.86 -4.97 2.59
CA LYS A 19 12.99 -5.61 1.59
C LYS A 19 11.60 -5.97 2.15
N LEU A 20 10.56 -5.53 1.47
CA LEU A 20 9.18 -5.80 1.84
C LEU A 20 8.79 -7.22 1.42
N LYS A 21 8.17 -7.97 2.33
CA LYS A 21 7.66 -9.30 2.04
C LYS A 21 6.19 -9.23 1.67
N LYS A 22 5.89 -9.41 0.39
CA LYS A 22 4.51 -9.51 -0.09
C LYS A 22 3.81 -10.74 0.49
N LEU A 23 2.58 -10.55 0.97
CA LEU A 23 1.78 -11.65 1.50
C LEU A 23 1.18 -12.52 0.40
N PRO A 24 1.00 -13.84 0.64
CA PRO A 24 0.31 -14.72 -0.28
C PRO A 24 -1.14 -14.25 -0.46
N LYS A 25 -1.70 -14.47 -1.67
CA LYS A 25 -3.09 -14.12 -2.03
C LYS A 25 -3.42 -12.62 -2.02
N SER A 26 -2.43 -11.74 -1.83
CA SER A 26 -2.60 -10.29 -1.90
C SER A 26 -1.65 -9.66 -2.93
N LEU A 27 -2.12 -8.60 -3.60
CA LEU A 27 -1.29 -7.73 -4.45
C LEU A 27 -0.90 -6.42 -3.75
N SER A 28 -1.40 -6.22 -2.54
CA SER A 28 -1.35 -4.93 -1.84
C SER A 28 -0.89 -5.04 -0.39
N LEU A 29 -0.81 -6.25 0.19
CA LEU A 29 -0.29 -6.45 1.53
C LEU A 29 1.19 -6.84 1.53
N PHE A 30 1.94 -6.16 2.39
CA PHE A 30 3.36 -6.37 2.59
C PHE A 30 3.69 -6.35 4.08
N ASP A 31 4.60 -7.21 4.51
CA ASP A 31 5.25 -7.13 5.81
C ASP A 31 6.60 -6.42 5.66
N PHE A 32 6.92 -5.54 6.59
CA PHE A 32 8.28 -5.03 6.77
C PHE A 32 9.20 -6.14 7.29
N PRO A 33 10.53 -5.98 7.20
CA PRO A 33 11.47 -6.89 7.84
C PRO A 33 11.14 -7.15 9.31
N ASN A 34 11.40 -8.37 9.77
CA ASN A 34 11.05 -8.88 11.09
C ASN A 34 9.54 -9.08 11.36
N GLY A 35 8.66 -8.79 10.38
CA GLY A 35 7.24 -9.14 10.44
C GLY A 35 6.42 -8.40 11.51
N LYS A 36 7.00 -7.37 12.13
CA LYS A 36 6.36 -6.62 13.23
C LYS A 36 5.40 -5.54 12.74
N VAL A 37 5.56 -5.09 11.49
CA VAL A 37 4.73 -4.04 10.89
C VAL A 37 4.25 -4.51 9.53
N ARG A 38 2.97 -4.24 9.24
CA ARG A 38 2.32 -4.58 7.97
C ARG A 38 1.81 -3.32 7.27
N VAL A 39 1.99 -3.24 5.96
CA VAL A 39 1.45 -2.14 5.16
C VAL A 39 0.52 -2.66 4.08
N TYR A 40 -0.61 -1.99 3.93
CA TYR A 40 -1.57 -2.22 2.87
C TYR A 40 -1.54 -1.08 1.85
N ILE A 41 -0.88 -1.29 0.71
CA ILE A 41 -0.68 -0.27 -0.32
C ILE A 41 -1.77 -0.36 -1.38
N ARG A 42 -2.62 0.67 -1.44
CA ARG A 42 -3.77 0.75 -2.34
C ARG A 42 -3.63 1.92 -3.30
N TYR A 43 -3.40 1.56 -4.57
CA TYR A 43 -3.47 2.50 -5.67
C TYR A 43 -4.89 2.64 -6.20
N SER A 44 -5.30 3.86 -6.51
CA SER A 44 -6.51 4.16 -7.27
C SER A 44 -6.23 5.21 -8.34
N LYS A 45 -6.83 5.01 -9.51
CA LYS A 45 -6.75 5.99 -10.59
C LYS A 45 -7.72 7.12 -10.28
N THR A 46 -7.28 8.36 -10.47
CA THR A 46 -8.18 9.51 -10.39
C THR A 46 -9.13 9.53 -11.58
N HIS A 47 -10.42 9.65 -11.30
CA HIS A 47 -11.48 9.84 -12.29
C HIS A 47 -11.87 11.33 -12.37
N GLY A 48 -12.86 11.65 -13.22
CA GLY A 48 -13.38 13.02 -13.33
C GLY A 48 -13.73 13.62 -11.98
N SER A 49 -13.60 14.95 -11.87
CA SER A 49 -13.86 15.71 -10.63
C SER A 49 -12.93 15.37 -9.45
N ASN A 50 -11.69 14.92 -9.70
CA ASN A 50 -10.68 14.57 -8.67
C ASN A 50 -11.15 13.52 -7.65
N GLN A 51 -12.05 12.63 -8.07
CA GLN A 51 -12.54 11.54 -7.24
C GLN A 51 -11.78 10.24 -7.53
N THR A 52 -11.64 9.40 -6.51
CA THR A 52 -10.93 8.14 -6.60
C THR A 52 -11.63 7.10 -5.71
N PHE A 53 -11.61 5.84 -6.13
CA PHE A 53 -12.18 4.73 -5.35
C PHE A 53 -11.15 3.62 -5.18
N TYR A 54 -10.76 3.34 -3.94
CA TYR A 54 -9.63 2.43 -3.65
C TYR A 54 -9.98 0.94 -3.66
N GLY A 55 -11.27 0.57 -3.61
CA GLY A 55 -11.69 -0.83 -3.67
C GLY A 55 -10.98 -1.72 -2.65
N LEU A 56 -11.21 -1.46 -1.35
CA LEU A 56 -10.55 -2.22 -0.29
C LEU A 56 -11.06 -3.65 -0.26
N ARG A 57 -10.13 -4.59 -0.25
CA ARG A 57 -10.43 -6.02 -0.14
C ARG A 57 -10.60 -6.39 1.32
N LYS A 58 -11.79 -6.89 1.68
CA LYS A 58 -12.13 -7.29 3.05
C LYS A 58 -11.14 -8.31 3.61
N GLU A 59 -10.72 -9.27 2.79
CA GLU A 59 -9.73 -10.29 3.15
C GLU A 59 -8.34 -9.70 3.44
N ASP A 60 -7.96 -8.62 2.75
CA ASP A 60 -6.71 -7.93 3.03
C ASP A 60 -6.83 -7.10 4.32
N LEU A 61 -7.95 -6.41 4.53
CA LEU A 61 -8.18 -5.62 5.75
C LEU A 61 -8.20 -6.49 7.02
N LYS A 62 -8.83 -7.67 6.96
CA LYS A 62 -8.80 -8.65 8.07
C LYS A 62 -7.37 -9.05 8.47
N GLN A 63 -6.41 -8.98 7.55
CA GLN A 63 -5.00 -9.31 7.85
C GLN A 63 -4.26 -8.19 8.60
N LEU A 64 -4.89 -7.02 8.76
CA LEU A 64 -4.37 -5.88 9.51
C LEU A 64 -4.80 -5.92 10.98
N GLU A 65 -5.95 -6.52 11.27
CA GLU A 65 -6.50 -6.63 12.62
C GLU A 65 -5.50 -7.28 13.59
N GLY A 66 -5.31 -6.65 14.76
CA GLY A 66 -4.39 -7.13 15.80
C GLY A 66 -2.90 -6.99 15.48
N LYS A 67 -2.53 -6.27 14.40
CA LYS A 67 -1.13 -6.00 14.03
C LYS A 67 -0.86 -4.51 13.98
N ASN A 68 0.38 -4.12 14.31
CA ASN A 68 0.88 -2.79 13.97
C ASN A 68 0.87 -2.66 12.45
N SER A 69 -0.06 -1.85 11.94
CA SER A 69 -0.31 -1.80 10.52
C SER A 69 -0.76 -0.43 10.07
N PHE A 70 -0.47 -0.16 8.80
CA PHE A 70 -0.83 1.08 8.14
C PHE A 70 -1.53 0.79 6.82
N ILE A 71 -2.49 1.62 6.45
CA ILE A 71 -3.05 1.66 5.11
C ILE A 71 -2.41 2.83 4.37
N CYS A 72 -1.83 2.56 3.21
CA CYS A 72 -1.23 3.59 2.36
C CYS A 72 -2.04 3.75 1.07
N PHE A 73 -2.71 4.88 0.93
CA PHE A 73 -3.45 5.26 -0.24
C PHE A 73 -2.58 6.05 -1.20
N ILE A 74 -2.59 5.64 -2.47
CA ILE A 74 -1.84 6.33 -3.53
C ILE A 74 -2.64 6.55 -4.82
N TRP A 75 -2.41 7.67 -5.50
CA TRP A 75 -3.04 8.01 -6.79
C TRP A 75 -2.09 8.82 -7.69
N ASP A 76 -2.51 9.07 -8.94
CA ASP A 76 -1.61 9.57 -10.01
C ASP A 76 -1.07 10.99 -9.76
N SER A 77 -1.88 11.90 -9.24
CA SER A 77 -1.53 13.33 -9.05
C SER A 77 -1.12 13.68 -7.62
N GLN A 78 -0.82 12.68 -6.78
CA GLN A 78 -0.47 12.93 -5.40
C GLN A 78 0.91 13.61 -5.27
N SER A 79 1.04 14.55 -4.34
CA SER A 79 2.34 15.05 -3.89
C SER A 79 3.00 14.08 -2.91
N GLU A 80 2.21 13.53 -1.99
CA GLU A 80 2.67 12.63 -0.93
C GLU A 80 1.69 11.46 -0.76
N PRO A 81 2.16 10.25 -0.40
CA PRO A 81 1.28 9.14 -0.06
C PRO A 81 0.47 9.44 1.22
N LEU A 82 -0.80 9.03 1.23
CA LEU A 82 -1.65 9.16 2.42
C LEU A 82 -1.56 7.89 3.26
N PHE A 83 -1.09 8.02 4.50
CA PHE A 83 -1.05 6.93 5.48
C PHE A 83 -2.15 7.08 6.53
N LEU A 84 -2.83 5.97 6.84
CA LEU A 84 -3.74 5.81 7.98
C LEU A 84 -3.22 4.72 8.91
#